data_AF-A0A6F8Y8K6-F1
#
_entry.id   AF-A0A6F8Y8K6-F1
#
_cell.length_a   1.000
_cell.length_b   1.000
_cell.length_c   1.000
_cell.angle_alpha   90.00
_cell.angle_beta   90.00
_cell.angle_gamma   90.00
#
_symmetry.space_group_name_H-M   'P 1'
#
loop_
_entity.id
_entity.type
_entity.pdbx_description
1 polymer ?
#
loop_
_entity_poly.entity_id
_entity_poly.type
_entity_poly.pdbx_seq_one_letter_code
_entity_poly.pdbx_strand_id
1 'polypeptide(L)' 'MERMPHLGLVGRIWQLADNVTPYDASYVALAEILSATLLTSDAKLARAPGPQCHIEVIG' A
#
# COMPACT_ATOMS: atom_id res chain seq x y z
N MET A 1 -18.54 -6.98 6.92
CA MET A 1 -17.17 -6.96 6.38
C MET A 1 -17.29 -6.72 4.88
N GLU A 2 -16.96 -5.52 4.44
CA GLU A 2 -17.06 -5.13 3.03
C GLU A 2 -15.74 -5.44 2.32
N ARG A 3 -15.80 -6.03 1.11
CA ARG A 3 -14.60 -6.36 0.33
C ARG A 3 -14.35 -5.26 -0.68
N MET A 4 -13.11 -4.77 -0.75
CA MET A 4 -12.72 -3.77 -1.73
C MET A 4 -12.46 -4.42 -3.10
N PRO A 5 -13.02 -3.87 -4.19
CA PRO A 5 -12.72 -4.35 -5.54
C PRO A 5 -11.27 -4.03 -5.90
N HIS A 6 -10.52 -5.06 -6.30
CA HIS A 6 -9.07 -4.98 -6.52
C HIS A 6 -8.69 -4.54 -7.94
N LEU A 7 -9.60 -4.64 -8.91
CA LEU A 7 -9.32 -4.29 -10.32
C LEU A 7 -8.84 -2.84 -10.48
N GLY A 8 -9.41 -1.90 -9.73
CA GLY A 8 -8.98 -0.49 -9.75
C GLY A 8 -7.59 -0.26 -9.16
N LEU A 9 -7.06 -1.20 -8.38
CA LEU A 9 -5.74 -1.12 -7.73
C LEU A 9 -4.61 -1.65 -8.62
N VAL A 10 -4.92 -2.54 -9.57
CA VAL A 10 -3.92 -3.30 -10.33
C VAL A 10 -2.89 -2.41 -11.02
N GLY A 11 -3.35 -1.32 -11.67
CA GLY A 11 -2.44 -0.38 -12.33
C GLY A 11 -1.44 0.26 -11.36
N ARG A 12 -1.89 0.62 -10.15
CA ARG A 12 -1.03 1.21 -9.12
C ARG A 12 -0.12 0.16 -8.46
N ILE A 13 -0.62 -1.04 -8.23
CA ILE A 13 0.16 -2.19 -7.74
C ILE A 13 1.35 -2.46 -8.68
N TRP A 14 1.13 -2.42 -10.00
CA TRP A 14 2.22 -2.61 -10.98
C TRP A 14 3.29 -1.52 -10.91
N GLN A 15 2.92 -0.26 -10.66
CA GLN A 15 3.90 0.83 -10.50
C GLN A 15 4.77 0.69 -9.26
N LEU A 16 4.29 -0.05 -8.25
CA LEU A 16 4.97 -0.28 -6.98
C LEU A 16 5.82 -1.58 -6.98
N ALA A 17 5.67 -2.43 -7.99
CA ALA A 17 6.23 -3.77 -8.04
C ALA A 17 7.77 -3.82 -7.99
N ASP A 18 8.45 -2.73 -8.37
CA ASP A 18 9.91 -2.64 -8.31
C ASP A 18 10.43 -2.49 -6.87
N ASN A 19 9.59 -2.06 -5.92
CA ASN A 19 10.01 -1.63 -4.58
C ASN A 19 9.33 -2.39 -3.43
N VAL A 20 8.13 -2.92 -3.64
CA VAL A 20 7.35 -3.63 -2.62
C VAL A 20 6.69 -4.87 -3.19
N THR A 21 6.37 -5.84 -2.31
CA THR A 21 5.70 -7.07 -2.75
C THR A 21 4.29 -6.76 -3.30
N PRO A 22 3.74 -7.58 -4.22
CA PRO A 22 2.38 -7.37 -4.73
C PRO A 22 1.32 -7.30 -3.62
N TYR A 23 1.54 -8.00 -2.51
CA TYR A 23 0.66 -7.99 -1.35
C TYR A 23 0.70 -6.62 -0.66
N ASP A 24 1.89 -6.13 -0.29
CA ASP A 24 2.05 -4.82 0.34
C ASP A 24 1.61 -3.69 -0.59
N ALA A 25 1.93 -3.79 -1.87
CA ALA A 25 1.49 -2.87 -2.91
C ALA A 25 -0.04 -2.75 -2.97
N SER A 26 -0.77 -3.85 -2.73
CA SER A 26 -2.24 -3.82 -2.71
C SER A 26 -2.80 -3.02 -1.54
N TYR A 27 -2.17 -3.11 -0.36
CA TYR A 27 -2.56 -2.31 0.80
C TYR A 27 -2.14 -0.85 0.66
N VAL A 28 -0.96 -0.58 0.09
CA VAL A 28 -0.50 0.78 -0.24
C VAL A 28 -1.47 1.43 -1.24
N ALA A 29 -1.75 0.77 -2.37
CA ALA A 29 -2.66 1.30 -3.39
C ALA A 29 -4.06 1.53 -2.85
N LEU A 30 -4.56 0.65 -1.97
CA LEU A 30 -5.85 0.84 -1.33
C LEU A 30 -5.83 2.06 -0.39
N ALA A 31 -4.80 2.20 0.45
CA ALA A 31 -4.67 3.33 1.36
C ALA A 31 -4.54 4.67 0.61
N GLU A 32 -3.84 4.70 -0.51
CA GLU A 32 -3.76 5.87 -1.39
C GLU A 32 -5.13 6.30 -1.92
N ILE A 33 -5.92 5.36 -2.47
CA ILE A 33 -7.26 5.66 -2.99
C ILE A 33 -8.21 6.14 -1.89
N LEU A 34 -8.09 5.57 -0.69
CA LEU A 34 -8.92 5.95 0.45
C LEU A 34 -8.42 7.21 1.16
N SER A 35 -7.29 7.80 0.74
CA SER A 35 -6.62 8.89 1.47
C SER A 35 -6.40 8.57 2.95
N ALA A 36 -6.04 7.32 3.24
CA ALA A 36 -5.90 6.78 4.59
C ALA A 36 -4.44 6.52 4.96
N THR A 37 -4.16 6.45 6.26
CA THR A 37 -2.87 5.99 6.79
C THR A 37 -2.80 4.47 6.73
N LEU A 38 -1.71 3.92 6.17
CA LEU A 38 -1.41 2.51 6.23
C LEU A 38 -0.64 2.18 7.50
N LEU A 39 -1.26 1.44 8.41
CA LEU A 39 -0.60 0.91 9.60
C LEU A 39 0.09 -0.42 9.28
N THR A 40 1.35 -0.57 9.67
CA THR A 40 2.12 -1.80 9.45
C THR A 40 3.11 -2.05 10.59
N SER A 41 3.48 -3.30 10.85
CA SER A 41 4.63 -3.62 11.72
C SER A 41 5.94 -3.73 10.94
N ASP A 42 5.90 -3.68 9.60
CA ASP A 42 7.09 -3.74 8.77
C ASP A 42 7.68 -2.34 8.53
N ALA A 43 8.76 -2.05 9.25
CA ALA A 43 9.51 -0.80 9.11
C ALA A 43 10.17 -0.62 7.73
N LYS A 44 10.38 -1.68 6.95
CA LYS A 44 10.92 -1.57 5.59
C LYS A 44 9.88 -1.00 4.63
N LEU A 45 8.62 -1.41 4.78
CA LEU A 45 7.52 -0.91 3.95
C LEU A 45 7.33 0.61 4.11
N ALA A 46 7.45 1.13 5.33
CA ALA A 46 7.37 2.57 5.61
C ALA A 46 8.51 3.39 4.97
N ARG A 47 9.60 2.75 4.55
CA ARG A 47 10.75 3.38 3.89
C ARG A 47 10.82 3.09 2.39
N ALA A 48 9.90 2.29 1.87
CA ALA A 48 9.90 1.94 0.46
C ALA A 48 9.65 3.20 -0.39
N PRO A 49 10.39 3.40 -1.49
CA PRO A 49 10.10 4.48 -2.42
C PRO A 49 8.86 4.14 -3.26
N GLY A 50 8.05 5.15 -3.57
CA GLY A 50 6.87 5.00 -4.41
C GLY A 50 5.52 5.24 -3.72
N PRO A 51 5.24 4.70 -2.52
CA PRO A 51 4.01 4.98 -1.78
C PRO A 51 3.76 6.48 -1.61
N GLN A 52 2.52 6.88 -1.84
CA GLN A 52 2.05 8.27 -1.73
C GLN A 52 1.17 8.48 -0.48
N CYS A 53 0.73 7.40 0.16
CA CYS A 53 0.00 7.45 1.43
C CYS A 53 0.96 7.59 2.61
N HIS A 54 0.43 8.06 3.75
CA HIS A 54 1.18 8.02 4.99
C HIS A 54 1.26 6.58 5.49
N ILE A 55 2.46 6.13 5.85
CA ILE A 55 2.68 4.80 6.44
C ILE A 55 3.17 4.99 7.86
N GLU A 56 2.44 4.42 8.82
CA GLU A 56 2.76 4.45 10.23
C GLU A 56 3.18 3.05 10.70
N VAL A 57 4.32 2.98 11.39
CA VAL A 57 4.86 1.73 11.90
C VAL A 57 4.41 1.53 13.33
N ILE A 58 3.68 0.45 13.60
CA ILE A 58 3.31 0.04 14.95
C ILE A 58 4.37 -0.91 15.48
N GLY A 59 4.93 -0.59 16.65
CA GLY A 59 5.91 -1.39 17.38
C GLY A 59 5.61 -1.46 18.87
#